data_AF-A0A353B2J3-F1
#
_entry.id   AF-A0A353B2J3-F1
#
_cell.length_a   1.000
_cell.length_b   1.000
_cell.length_c   1.000
_cell.angle_alpha   90.00
_cell.angle_beta   90.00
_cell.angle_gamma   90.00
#
_symmetry.space_group_name_H-M   'P 1'
#
loop_
_entity.id
_entity.type
_entity.pdbx_description
1 polymer ?
#
loop_
_entity_poly.entity_id
_entity_poly.type
_entity_poly.pdbx_seq_one_letter_code
_entity_poly.pdbx_strand_id
1 'polypeptide(L)'
;MYPKTGMNLMSTKTFLTNTCLTLVTCWVFDGSLAIGQTKGGPVYESPEAAVVDPDFSVQGEYVGDAKALQVVALGSGQFQVKVFDGGLPGSTDKVAITQTMELPSKGVTELFASGSFNRIYRTSPTLNSKPPAGAVVLFDGSDESLEAHWKPGAKKTKEG
;
A
#
# COMPACT_ATOMS: atom_id res chain seq x y z
N MET A 1 -12.92 -55.61 -34.48
CA MET A 1 -12.81 -56.29 -35.80
C MET A 1 -11.86 -55.45 -36.66
N TYR A 2 -10.72 -56.01 -37.04
CA TYR A 2 -9.60 -55.40 -37.83
C TYR A 2 -9.80 -55.66 -39.35
N PRO A 3 -9.14 -54.95 -40.29
CA PRO A 3 -7.68 -55.03 -40.57
C PRO A 3 -7.03 -53.63 -40.80
N LYS A 4 -5.75 -53.30 -40.52
CA LYS A 4 -4.42 -53.87 -40.83
C LYS A 4 -4.13 -54.13 -42.31
N THR A 5 -3.58 -53.11 -42.98
CA THR A 5 -2.80 -53.25 -44.21
C THR A 5 -1.52 -52.45 -44.06
N GLY A 6 -0.38 -53.14 -44.16
CA GLY A 6 0.95 -52.54 -44.12
C GLY A 6 1.48 -52.21 -45.51
N MET A 7 2.51 -51.37 -45.57
CA MET A 7 3.51 -51.42 -46.63
C MET A 7 4.83 -50.88 -46.08
N ASN A 8 5.82 -51.77 -46.01
CA ASN A 8 7.22 -51.45 -45.82
C ASN A 8 7.78 -50.84 -47.11
N LEU A 9 8.68 -49.87 -47.00
CA LEU A 9 9.88 -49.88 -47.82
C LEU A 9 11.06 -49.29 -47.03
N MET A 10 11.97 -50.20 -46.68
CA MET A 10 13.33 -49.88 -46.26
C MET A 10 14.07 -49.18 -47.40
N SER A 11 14.84 -48.13 -47.08
CA SER A 11 16.17 -47.99 -47.70
C SER A 11 17.11 -47.22 -46.79
N THR A 12 18.14 -47.96 -46.40
CA THR A 12 19.35 -47.64 -45.65
C THR A 12 20.11 -46.40 -46.14
N LYS A 13 20.71 -45.66 -45.21
CA LYS A 13 22.14 -45.34 -45.26
C LYS A 13 22.70 -44.92 -43.90
N THR A 14 23.69 -45.71 -43.50
CA THR A 14 24.64 -45.69 -42.38
C THR A 14 25.48 -44.40 -42.32
N PHE A 15 26.26 -44.28 -41.23
CA PHE A 15 27.35 -43.33 -40.90
C PHE A 15 26.87 -42.18 -39.98
N LEU A 16 27.41 -41.90 -38.78
CA LEU A 16 28.62 -42.33 -38.08
C LEU A 16 28.45 -42.27 -36.56
N THR A 17 29.33 -43.04 -35.94
CA THR A 17 29.63 -43.31 -34.54
C THR A 17 29.93 -42.11 -33.62
N ASN A 18 29.36 -42.17 -32.42
CA ASN A 18 30.06 -42.24 -31.13
C ASN A 18 30.89 -41.03 -30.67
N THR A 19 30.43 -40.30 -29.64
CA THR A 19 31.24 -40.03 -28.43
C THR A 19 30.32 -39.70 -27.25
N CYS A 20 30.31 -40.60 -26.27
CA CYS A 20 29.85 -40.36 -24.92
C CYS A 20 30.91 -39.52 -24.18
N LEU A 21 30.53 -38.39 -23.58
CA LEU A 21 31.23 -37.87 -22.40
C LEU A 21 30.24 -37.13 -21.50
N THR A 22 29.80 -37.84 -20.48
CA THR A 22 29.16 -37.28 -19.28
C THR A 22 30.15 -36.40 -18.53
N LEU A 23 29.83 -35.13 -18.31
CA LEU A 23 30.33 -34.38 -17.17
C LEU A 23 29.17 -33.63 -16.50
N VAL A 24 28.84 -34.17 -15.34
CA VAL A 24 28.13 -33.52 -14.23
C VAL A 24 28.81 -32.19 -13.92
N THR A 25 28.05 -31.09 -13.90
CA THR A 25 28.31 -29.98 -12.95
C THR A 25 27.04 -29.14 -12.76
N CYS A 26 26.56 -29.18 -11.52
CA CYS A 26 25.73 -28.19 -10.81
C CYS A 26 24.68 -27.40 -11.58
N TRP A 27 23.43 -27.79 -11.33
CA TRP A 27 22.36 -26.85 -11.02
C TRP A 27 22.91 -25.70 -10.16
N VAL A 28 22.96 -24.49 -10.69
CA VAL A 28 23.02 -23.29 -9.87
C VAL A 28 21.57 -22.89 -9.62
N PHE A 29 20.94 -23.59 -8.67
CA PHE A 29 19.74 -23.08 -8.02
C PHE A 29 20.15 -22.02 -7.00
N ASP A 30 19.31 -21.00 -6.91
CA ASP A 30 19.11 -20.10 -5.77
C ASP A 30 20.18 -19.06 -5.44
N GLY A 31 20.07 -17.96 -6.18
CA GLY A 31 20.22 -16.62 -5.60
C GLY A 31 18.88 -15.89 -5.60
N SER A 32 17.80 -16.51 -5.12
CA SER A 32 16.64 -15.72 -4.68
C SER A 32 17.14 -14.82 -3.55
N LEU A 33 17.27 -13.52 -3.82
CA LEU A 33 17.29 -12.52 -2.76
C LEU A 33 15.94 -12.63 -2.04
N ALA A 34 15.88 -13.51 -1.04
CA ALA A 34 14.95 -13.37 0.05
C ALA A 34 15.41 -12.12 0.81
N ILE A 35 14.95 -10.96 0.35
CA ILE A 35 14.86 -9.78 1.21
C ILE A 35 13.94 -10.24 2.34
N GLY A 36 14.52 -10.60 3.47
CA GLY A 36 13.77 -10.91 4.68
C GLY A 36 12.92 -9.69 4.98
N GLN A 37 11.62 -9.80 4.71
CA GLN A 37 10.67 -8.74 5.02
C GLN A 37 10.54 -8.76 6.54
N THR A 38 11.36 -7.94 7.20
CA THR A 38 11.15 -7.58 8.59
C THR A 38 9.70 -7.12 8.71
N LYS A 39 8.99 -7.66 9.70
CA LYS A 39 7.59 -7.33 9.97
C LYS A 39 7.52 -5.84 10.36
N GLY A 40 7.36 -4.98 9.36
CA GLY A 40 7.49 -3.53 9.45
C GLY A 40 8.14 -3.00 8.18
N GLY A 41 7.34 -2.30 7.35
CA GLY A 41 7.82 -1.63 6.15
C GLY A 41 8.85 -0.53 6.45
N PRO A 42 9.46 0.06 5.40
CA PRO A 42 10.38 1.18 5.55
C PRO A 42 9.74 2.34 6.33
N VAL A 43 10.51 2.94 7.24
CA VAL A 43 10.13 4.16 7.96
C VAL A 43 10.67 5.36 7.18
N TYR A 44 9.79 6.27 6.79
CA TYR A 44 10.15 7.47 6.03
C TYR A 44 10.16 8.69 6.94
N GLU A 45 11.15 9.57 6.76
CA GLU A 45 11.29 10.79 7.58
C GLU A 45 10.44 11.96 7.08
N SER A 46 9.87 11.86 5.86
CA SER A 46 8.97 12.87 5.31
C SER A 46 7.90 12.26 4.39
N PRO A 47 6.74 12.93 4.21
CA PRO A 47 5.71 12.48 3.28
C PRO A 47 6.23 12.33 1.83
N GLU A 48 7.12 13.21 1.39
CA GLU A 48 7.70 13.19 0.04
C GLU A 48 8.55 11.94 -0.19
N ALA A 49 9.30 11.51 0.82
CA ALA A 49 10.06 10.27 0.79
C ALA A 49 9.15 9.04 0.75
N ALA A 50 7.98 9.12 1.39
CA ALA A 50 7.00 8.03 1.42
C ALA A 50 6.22 7.89 0.10
N VAL A 51 6.14 8.93 -0.74
CA VAL A 51 5.52 8.85 -2.09
C VAL A 51 6.20 7.81 -2.99
N VAL A 52 7.48 7.52 -2.74
CA VAL A 52 8.24 6.50 -3.48
C VAL A 52 7.67 5.10 -3.24
N ASP A 53 6.98 4.89 -2.12
CA ASP A 53 6.31 3.63 -1.81
C ASP A 53 5.04 3.46 -2.65
N PRO A 54 4.95 2.41 -3.50
CA PRO A 54 3.72 2.11 -4.23
C PRO A 54 2.51 1.98 -3.29
N ASP A 55 2.72 1.51 -2.06
CA ASP A 55 1.65 1.32 -1.08
C ASP A 55 1.12 2.65 -0.52
N PHE A 56 1.93 3.72 -0.54
CA PHE A 56 1.52 5.04 -0.06
C PHE A 56 0.42 5.67 -0.92
N SER A 57 0.39 5.35 -2.22
CA SER A 57 -0.64 5.84 -3.13
C SER A 57 -2.01 5.19 -2.88
N VAL A 58 -2.02 3.98 -2.32
CA VAL A 58 -3.21 3.13 -2.12
C VAL A 58 -3.84 3.31 -0.74
N GLN A 59 -3.03 3.70 0.27
CA GLN A 59 -3.56 3.98 1.61
C GLN A 59 -4.34 5.30 1.66
N GLY A 60 -5.39 5.31 2.47
CA GLY A 60 -6.20 6.51 2.69
C GLY A 60 -7.66 6.21 3.02
N GLU A 61 -8.45 7.28 3.00
CA GLU A 61 -9.89 7.23 3.18
C GLU A 61 -10.59 7.47 1.85
N TYR A 62 -11.62 6.67 1.57
CA TYR A 62 -12.34 6.70 0.32
C TYR A 62 -13.85 6.68 0.55
N VAL A 63 -14.58 7.43 -0.28
CA VAL A 63 -16.04 7.52 -0.25
C VAL A 63 -16.60 7.09 -1.61
N GLY A 64 -17.54 6.16 -1.58
CA GLY A 64 -18.39 5.78 -2.71
C GLY A 64 -19.86 6.05 -2.40
N ASP A 65 -20.75 5.68 -3.30
CA ASP A 65 -22.16 6.08 -3.24
C ASP A 65 -22.92 5.55 -2.00
N ALA A 66 -22.63 4.30 -1.61
CA ALA A 66 -23.29 3.64 -0.46
C ALA A 66 -22.32 3.22 0.65
N LYS A 67 -21.04 3.10 0.32
CA LYS A 67 -19.99 2.56 1.18
C LYS A 67 -18.82 3.51 1.27
N ALA A 68 -18.10 3.44 2.37
CA ALA A 68 -16.81 4.09 2.53
C ALA A 68 -15.74 3.07 2.93
N LEU A 69 -14.49 3.38 2.60
CA LEU A 69 -13.34 2.53 2.87
C LEU A 69 -12.29 3.29 3.65
N GLN A 70 -11.68 2.61 4.61
CA GLN A 70 -10.41 3.02 5.19
C GLN A 70 -9.38 1.95 4.87
N VAL A 71 -8.38 2.31 4.06
CA VAL A 71 -7.33 1.43 3.58
C VAL A 71 -6.04 1.77 4.32
N VAL A 72 -5.52 0.78 5.07
CA VAL A 72 -4.32 0.91 5.88
C VAL A 72 -3.27 -0.06 5.33
N ALA A 73 -2.10 0.45 4.95
CA ALA A 73 -0.99 -0.39 4.53
C ALA A 73 -0.45 -1.17 5.74
N LEU A 74 -0.39 -2.49 5.64
CA LEU A 74 0.27 -3.38 6.62
C LEU A 74 1.77 -3.57 6.29
N GLY A 75 2.20 -3.06 5.12
CA GLY A 75 3.50 -3.29 4.53
C GLY A 75 3.50 -4.51 3.61
N SER A 76 4.60 -4.70 2.86
CA SER A 76 4.78 -5.86 1.98
C SER A 76 3.73 -5.98 0.88
N GLY A 77 3.10 -4.88 0.43
CA GLY A 77 2.02 -4.91 -0.56
C GLY A 77 0.69 -5.45 -0.01
N GLN A 78 0.54 -5.55 1.32
CA GLN A 78 -0.69 -5.97 1.99
C GLN A 78 -1.41 -4.79 2.63
N PHE A 79 -2.74 -4.82 2.57
CA PHE A 79 -3.59 -3.75 3.07
C PHE A 79 -4.73 -4.31 3.89
N GLN A 80 -4.99 -3.68 5.02
CA GLN A 80 -6.25 -3.85 5.72
C GLN A 80 -7.25 -2.83 5.16
N VAL A 81 -8.39 -3.33 4.69
CA VAL A 81 -9.51 -2.51 4.21
C VAL A 81 -10.67 -2.66 5.19
N LYS A 82 -11.06 -1.55 5.81
CA LYS A 82 -12.29 -1.45 6.60
C LYS A 82 -13.38 -0.86 5.73
N VAL A 83 -14.52 -1.55 5.63
CA VAL A 83 -15.69 -1.12 4.88
C VAL A 83 -16.74 -0.63 5.85
N PHE A 84 -17.27 0.56 5.60
CA PHE A 84 -18.33 1.20 6.36
C PHE A 84 -19.57 1.36 5.50
N ASP A 85 -20.73 0.98 6.03
CA ASP A 85 -22.02 1.32 5.42
C ASP A 85 -22.47 2.70 5.89
N GLY A 86 -22.88 3.54 4.95
CA GLY A 86 -23.38 4.88 5.27
C GLY A 86 -22.30 5.94 5.52
N GLY A 87 -21.06 5.71 5.08
CA GLY A 87 -20.01 6.73 5.03
C GLY A 87 -18.89 6.56 6.07
N LEU A 88 -17.91 7.47 6.03
CA LEU A 88 -16.75 7.43 6.92
C LEU A 88 -17.09 7.85 8.35
N PRO A 89 -16.38 7.30 9.34
CA PRO A 89 -16.46 7.77 10.72
C PRO A 89 -16.33 9.30 10.83
N GLY A 90 -17.27 9.93 11.54
CA GLY A 90 -17.29 11.38 11.74
C GLY A 90 -17.85 12.22 10.58
N SER A 91 -18.31 11.59 9.49
CA SER A 91 -19.16 12.27 8.49
C SER A 91 -20.65 12.01 8.70
N THR A 92 -21.01 10.95 9.42
CA THR A 92 -22.41 10.57 9.67
C THR A 92 -22.60 10.07 11.10
N ASP A 93 -23.85 10.10 11.57
CA ASP A 93 -24.21 9.68 12.94
C ASP A 93 -24.33 8.15 13.09
N LYS A 94 -24.25 7.40 11.98
CA LYS A 94 -24.34 5.94 11.95
C LYS A 94 -23.13 5.35 11.24
N VAL A 95 -22.20 4.84 12.02
CA VAL A 95 -20.96 4.25 11.51
C VAL A 95 -20.95 2.80 11.99
N ALA A 96 -21.29 1.87 11.11
CA ALA A 96 -21.08 0.45 11.34
C ALA A 96 -19.87 0.01 10.51
N ILE A 97 -18.83 -0.48 11.18
CA ILE A 97 -17.80 -1.26 10.48
C ILE A 97 -18.47 -2.55 10.05
N THR A 98 -18.72 -2.70 8.75
CA THR A 98 -19.43 -3.85 8.23
C THR A 98 -18.46 -4.99 7.94
N GLN A 99 -17.27 -4.67 7.43
CA GLN A 99 -16.28 -5.68 7.05
C GLN A 99 -14.86 -5.16 7.27
N THR A 100 -13.97 -6.05 7.72
CA THR A 100 -12.52 -5.84 7.69
C THR A 100 -11.91 -6.99 6.92
N MET A 101 -11.14 -6.67 5.88
CA MET A 101 -10.50 -7.66 5.02
C MET A 101 -9.04 -7.27 4.80
N GLU A 102 -8.18 -8.26 4.67
CA GLU A 102 -6.78 -8.07 4.28
C GLU A 102 -6.64 -8.47 2.81
N LEU A 103 -6.19 -7.53 1.99
CA LEU A 103 -6.08 -7.70 0.54
C LEU A 103 -4.67 -7.34 0.08
N PRO A 104 -4.13 -8.04 -0.94
CA PRO A 104 -2.94 -7.57 -1.65
C PRO A 104 -3.28 -6.32 -2.47
N SER A 105 -2.28 -5.53 -2.88
CA SER A 105 -2.47 -4.27 -3.65
C SER A 105 -3.40 -4.41 -4.85
N LYS A 106 -3.32 -5.55 -5.56
CA LYS A 106 -4.20 -5.85 -6.71
C LYS A 106 -5.67 -5.95 -6.30
N GLY A 107 -5.96 -6.64 -5.19
CA GLY A 107 -7.33 -6.80 -4.68
C GLY A 107 -7.94 -5.46 -4.25
N VAL A 108 -7.13 -4.56 -3.69
CA VAL A 108 -7.58 -3.20 -3.35
C VAL A 108 -7.93 -2.40 -4.62
N THR A 109 -7.12 -2.54 -5.68
CA THR A 109 -7.36 -1.87 -6.96
C THR A 109 -8.64 -2.37 -7.64
N GLU A 110 -8.90 -3.68 -7.61
CA GLU A 110 -10.13 -4.29 -8.11
C GLU A 110 -11.35 -3.82 -7.30
N LEU A 111 -11.23 -3.69 -5.97
CA LEU A 111 -12.27 -3.13 -5.12
C LEU A 111 -12.61 -1.69 -5.51
N PHE A 112 -11.60 -0.84 -5.73
CA PHE A 112 -11.79 0.53 -6.20
C PHE A 112 -12.50 0.60 -7.54
N ALA A 113 -12.11 -0.25 -8.50
CA ALA A 113 -12.74 -0.33 -9.81
C ALA A 113 -14.22 -0.77 -9.74
N SER A 114 -14.58 -1.63 -8.78
CA SER A 114 -15.95 -2.15 -8.66
C SER A 114 -16.94 -1.17 -8.02
N GLY A 115 -16.48 -0.31 -7.11
CA GLY A 115 -17.36 0.52 -6.27
C GLY A 115 -17.28 2.03 -6.50
N SER A 116 -16.50 2.49 -7.48
CA SER A 116 -16.32 3.92 -7.81
C SER A 116 -16.00 4.78 -6.58
N PHE A 117 -14.90 4.46 -5.92
CA PHE A 117 -14.48 5.12 -4.69
C PHE A 117 -13.58 6.33 -4.98
N ASN A 118 -13.89 7.47 -4.38
CA ASN A 118 -13.09 8.69 -4.47
C ASN A 118 -12.28 8.89 -3.18
N ARG A 119 -10.97 9.15 -3.32
CA ARG A 119 -10.12 9.48 -2.18
C ARG A 119 -10.52 10.83 -1.61
N ILE A 120 -10.59 10.94 -0.28
CA ILE A 120 -10.87 12.20 0.40
C ILE A 120 -9.71 12.62 1.30
N TYR A 121 -9.53 13.93 1.44
CA TYR A 121 -8.63 14.52 2.41
C TYR A 121 -9.46 15.36 3.38
N ARG A 122 -9.49 14.97 4.65
CA ARG A 122 -10.25 15.69 5.67
C ARG A 122 -9.45 16.90 6.14
N THR A 123 -10.03 18.07 6.04
CA THR A 123 -9.52 19.30 6.63
C THR A 123 -10.53 19.78 7.66
N SER A 124 -10.06 20.23 8.83
CA SER A 124 -10.98 20.76 9.84
C SER A 124 -11.59 22.08 9.37
N PRO A 125 -12.91 22.32 9.54
CA PRO A 125 -13.52 23.63 9.33
C PRO A 125 -12.90 24.72 10.22
N THR A 126 -12.31 24.32 11.35
CA THR A 126 -11.65 25.22 12.29
C THR A 126 -10.16 25.41 12.02
N LEU A 127 -9.61 24.80 10.97
CA LEU A 127 -8.20 24.97 10.64
C LEU A 127 -7.92 26.44 10.35
N ASN A 128 -6.91 27.01 11.04
CA ASN A 128 -6.55 28.44 10.99
C ASN A 128 -7.66 29.41 11.45
N SER A 129 -8.73 28.92 12.06
CA SER A 129 -9.73 29.80 12.67
C SER A 129 -9.12 30.60 13.80
N LYS A 130 -9.47 31.88 13.89
CA LYS A 130 -9.00 32.73 14.99
C LYS A 130 -9.52 32.20 16.32
N PRO A 131 -8.73 32.35 17.39
CA PRO A 131 -9.21 32.10 18.75
C PRO A 131 -10.52 32.87 19.00
N PRO A 132 -11.51 32.26 19.67
CA PRO A 132 -12.78 32.92 19.95
C PRO A 132 -12.60 34.13 20.87
N ALA A 133 -13.57 35.05 20.87
CA ALA A 133 -13.49 36.27 21.67
C ALA A 133 -13.32 35.95 23.17
N GLY A 134 -12.30 36.57 23.80
CA GLY A 134 -11.95 36.35 25.20
C GLY A 134 -11.07 35.12 25.47
N ALA A 135 -10.72 34.34 24.44
CA ALA A 135 -9.75 33.26 24.60
C ALA A 135 -8.34 33.81 24.84
N VAL A 136 -7.63 33.18 25.79
CA VAL A 136 -6.20 33.41 25.98
C VAL A 136 -5.44 32.62 24.92
N VAL A 137 -4.67 33.32 24.09
CA VAL A 137 -3.85 32.70 23.06
C VAL A 137 -2.53 32.27 23.67
N LEU A 138 -2.36 30.96 23.89
CA LEU A 138 -1.13 30.43 24.51
C LEU A 138 0.05 30.40 23.54
N PHE A 139 -0.21 30.26 22.23
CA PHE A 139 0.81 30.29 21.20
C PHE A 139 0.15 30.56 19.84
N ASP A 140 0.70 31.50 19.08
CA ASP A 140 0.27 31.85 17.72
C ASP A 140 1.42 31.84 16.70
N GLY A 141 2.59 31.32 17.10
CA GLY A 141 3.81 31.33 16.29
C GLY A 141 4.67 32.59 16.45
N SER A 142 4.14 33.65 17.09
CA SER A 142 4.89 34.86 17.41
C SER A 142 5.89 34.62 18.55
N ASP A 143 6.98 35.39 18.59
CA ASP A 143 7.93 35.33 19.72
C ASP A 143 7.29 35.89 21.00
N GLU A 144 6.37 36.86 20.84
CA GLU A 144 5.62 37.48 21.93
C GLU A 144 4.78 36.45 22.70
N SER A 145 4.06 35.57 21.99
CA SER A 145 3.26 34.52 22.64
C SER A 145 4.13 33.47 23.34
N LEU A 146 5.31 33.17 22.76
CA LEU A 146 6.27 32.23 23.33
C LEU A 146 6.84 32.77 24.64
N GLU A 147 7.30 34.02 24.67
CA GLU A 147 7.87 34.63 25.88
C GLU A 147 6.84 34.89 26.97
N ALA A 148 5.61 35.29 26.59
CA ALA A 148 4.57 35.66 27.55
C ALA A 148 3.94 34.46 28.28
N HIS A 149 3.89 33.29 27.64
CA HIS A 149 3.12 32.15 28.15
C HIS A 149 3.94 30.88 28.38
N TRP A 150 5.21 30.85 27.97
CA TRP A 150 6.08 29.68 28.11
C TRP A 150 7.30 29.97 28.99
N LYS A 151 7.93 28.89 29.46
CA LYS A 151 9.10 28.99 30.35
C LYS A 151 10.31 29.53 29.60
N PRO A 152 11.22 30.25 30.29
CA PRO A 152 12.49 30.65 29.71
C PRO A 152 13.25 29.46 29.12
N GLY A 153 13.69 29.60 27.87
CA GLY A 153 14.36 28.54 27.12
C GLY A 153 13.46 27.72 26.18
N ALA A 154 12.15 28.02 26.11
CA ALA A 154 11.29 27.50 25.05
C ALA A 154 11.80 27.99 23.68
N LYS A 155 11.77 27.11 22.67
CA LYS A 155 12.26 27.39 21.32
C LYS A 155 11.17 27.05 20.32
N LYS A 156 11.04 27.88 19.30
CA LYS A 156 10.24 27.60 18.11
C LYS A 156 11.13 27.24 16.92
N THR A 157 10.63 26.42 16.00
CA THR A 157 11.31 26.16 14.73
C THR A 157 10.97 27.27 13.73
N LYS A 158 11.63 27.29 12.56
CA LYS A 158 11.32 28.31 11.54
C LYS A 158 9.89 28.21 10.99
N GLU A 159 9.23 27.09 11.22
CA GLU A 159 7.89 26.78 10.72
C GLU A 159 6.79 27.14 11.73
N GLY A 160 7.16 27.59 12.95
CA GLY A 160 6.22 27.90 14.03
C GLY A 160 6.22 26.82 15.09
#